data_AF-A0A937K608-F1
#
_entry.id   AF-A0A937K608-F1
#
_cell.length_a   1.000
_cell.length_b   1.000
_cell.length_c   1.000
_cell.angle_alpha   90.00
_cell.angle_beta   90.00
_cell.angle_gamma   90.00
#
_symmetry.space_group_name_H-M   'P 1'
#
loop_
_entity.id
_entity.type
_entity.pdbx_description
1 polymer ?
#
loop_
_entity_poly.entity_id
_entity_poly.type
_entity_poly.pdbx_seq_one_letter_code
_entity_poly.pdbx_strand_id
1 'polypeptide(L)'
;MVSYGCGKGCGVDMEYIGNGDWKCPTCGRVIAFGEPDEEDDDNGETLSLWDAADIYLSRGFDEDYRFGYTHEELMKALGKW
;
A
#
# COMPACT_ATOMS: atom_id res chain seq x y z
N MET A 1 4.93 22.90 10.97
CA MET A 1 5.99 21.88 10.99
C MET A 1 5.61 20.81 12.01
N VAL A 2 5.64 19.53 11.65
CA VAL A 2 5.43 18.46 12.63
C VAL A 2 6.78 18.21 13.32
N SER A 3 6.85 18.52 14.61
CA SER A 3 8.00 18.26 15.48
C SER A 3 7.94 16.81 15.95
N TYR A 4 8.80 15.94 15.43
CA TYR A 4 8.87 14.54 15.84
C TYR A 4 9.90 14.40 16.96
N GLY A 5 9.41 14.30 18.19
CA GLY A 5 10.24 14.01 19.35
C GLY A 5 10.72 12.55 19.32
N CYS A 6 12.00 12.32 19.57
CA CYS A 6 12.52 10.97 19.72
C CYS A 6 11.92 10.30 20.98
N GLY A 7 10.94 9.41 20.78
CA GLY A 7 10.10 8.76 21.80
C GLY A 7 10.81 7.86 22.83
N LYS A 8 12.15 7.87 22.87
CA LYS A 8 12.98 7.24 23.91
C LYS A 8 13.40 8.20 25.04
N GLY A 9 12.74 9.36 25.15
CA GLY A 9 13.05 10.35 26.20
C GLY A 9 14.26 11.23 25.88
N CYS A 10 14.67 11.32 24.61
CA CYS A 10 15.78 12.19 24.22
C CYS A 10 15.39 13.67 24.24
N GLY A 11 14.08 13.99 24.20
CA GLY A 11 13.57 15.36 24.32
C GLY A 11 13.99 16.30 23.19
N VAL A 12 14.60 15.78 22.13
CA VAL A 12 15.06 16.52 20.96
C VAL A 12 14.20 16.18 19.75
N ASP A 13 14.07 17.17 18.87
CA ASP A 13 13.52 16.99 17.54
C ASP A 13 14.47 16.19 16.66
N MET A 14 13.91 15.30 15.85
CA MET A 14 14.66 14.51 14.88
C MET A 14 15.00 15.36 13.65
N GLU A 15 16.20 15.18 13.10
CA GLU A 15 16.68 15.89 11.92
C GLU A 15 16.43 15.05 10.67
N TYR A 16 15.88 15.66 9.63
CA TYR A 16 15.71 15.00 8.34
C TYR A 16 17.05 14.85 7.62
N ILE A 17 17.39 13.63 7.22
CA ILE A 17 18.68 13.33 6.56
C ILE A 17 18.53 13.05 5.05
N GLY A 18 17.31 12.97 4.52
CA GLY A 18 17.02 12.67 3.12
C GLY A 18 16.18 11.39 2.95
N ASN A 19 15.58 11.18 1.77
CA ASN A 19 14.85 9.96 1.38
C ASN A 19 13.70 9.50 2.32
N GLY A 20 13.08 10.41 3.07
CA GLY A 20 12.06 10.03 4.06
C GLY A 20 12.64 9.58 5.41
N ASP A 21 13.97 9.66 5.58
CA ASP A 21 14.68 9.26 6.79
C ASP A 21 14.94 10.43 7.73
N TRP A 22 14.76 10.15 9.02
CA TRP A 22 14.89 11.10 10.12
C TRP A 22 15.83 10.53 11.18
N LYS A 23 16.88 11.27 11.51
CA LYS A 23 17.89 10.88 12.49
C LYS A 23 17.76 11.71 13.76
N CYS A 24 17.75 11.05 14.90
CA CYS A 24 17.93 11.72 16.19
C CYS A 24 19.41 12.12 16.36
N PRO A 25 19.74 13.40 16.54
CA PRO A 25 21.12 13.85 16.73
C PRO A 25 21.72 13.39 18.07
N THR A 26 20.89 13.09 19.06
CA THR A 26 21.35 12.71 20.41
C THR A 26 21.64 11.23 20.56
N CYS A 27 20.77 10.35 20.06
CA CYS A 27 20.95 8.90 20.21
C CYS A 27 21.36 8.21 18.90
N GLY A 28 21.40 8.93 17.79
CA GLY A 28 21.79 8.39 16.48
C GLY A 28 20.75 7.48 15.82
N ARG A 29 19.57 7.30 16.44
CA ARG A 29 18.47 6.50 15.88
C ARG A 29 17.97 7.14 14.58
N VAL A 30 17.96 6.37 13.50
CA VAL A 30 17.29 6.73 12.25
C VAL A 30 15.93 6.04 12.20
N ILE A 31 14.89 6.79 11.86
CA ILE A 31 13.57 6.26 11.51
C ILE A 31 13.28 6.66 10.07
N ALA A 32 12.96 5.68 9.24
CA ALA A 32 12.45 5.90 7.90
C ALA A 32 10.92 6.00 8.00
N PHE A 33 10.34 7.13 7.60
CA PHE A 33 8.90 7.25 7.35
C PHE A 33 8.58 7.16 5.86
N GLY A 34 9.61 7.14 5.00
CA GLY A 34 9.48 6.63 3.64
C GLY A 34 9.62 5.12 3.70
N GLU A 35 8.60 4.42 3.26
CA GLU A 35 8.60 2.96 3.17
C GLU A 35 9.81 2.46 2.39
N PRO A 36 10.50 1.43 2.88
CA PRO A 36 10.90 0.33 2.03
C PRO A 36 10.13 -0.88 2.51
N ASP A 37 8.85 -0.90 2.16
CA ASP A 37 8.10 -2.14 2.12
C ASP A 37 7.76 -2.40 0.65
N GLU A 38 8.77 -2.87 -0.08
CA GLU A 38 8.53 -3.72 -1.24
C GLU A 38 8.28 -5.17 -0.75
N GLU A 39 7.60 -5.32 0.38
CA GLU A 39 7.05 -6.56 0.91
C GLU A 39 5.50 -6.48 0.81
N ASP A 40 5.01 -6.48 -0.43
CA ASP A 40 3.68 -7.03 -0.71
C ASP A 40 2.48 -6.24 -0.13
N ASP A 41 2.48 -4.91 -0.22
CA ASP A 41 1.24 -4.12 -0.10
C ASP A 41 0.65 -3.82 -1.49
N ASP A 42 0.14 -4.86 -2.14
CA ASP A 42 -0.85 -4.78 -3.22
C ASP A 42 -2.20 -4.26 -2.66
N ASN A 43 -2.15 -3.12 -1.98
CA ASN A 43 -3.28 -2.42 -1.35
C ASN A 43 -3.34 -0.95 -1.81
N GLY A 44 -2.86 -0.67 -3.02
CA GLY A 44 -3.06 0.62 -3.68
C GLY A 44 -4.48 0.82 -4.21
N GLU A 45 -5.00 -0.12 -5.01
CA GLU A 45 -6.37 -0.10 -5.56
C GLU A 45 -6.82 -1.53 -5.98
N THR A 46 -6.68 -2.53 -5.11
CA THR A 46 -7.14 -3.89 -5.42
C THR A 46 -8.67 -3.94 -5.33
N LEU A 47 -9.33 -3.83 -6.49
CA LEU A 47 -10.76 -4.07 -6.63
C LEU A 47 -11.10 -5.45 -6.08
N SER A 48 -12.11 -5.53 -5.21
CA SER A 48 -12.54 -6.81 -4.67
C SER A 48 -12.96 -7.74 -5.82
N LEU A 49 -12.77 -9.06 -5.68
CA LEU A 49 -13.17 -10.05 -6.69
C LEU A 49 -14.58 -9.79 -7.24
N TRP A 50 -15.52 -9.39 -6.38
CA TRP A 50 -16.90 -9.09 -6.72
C TRP A 50 -17.03 -7.84 -7.58
N ASP A 51 -16.33 -6.76 -7.21
CA ASP A 51 -16.31 -5.51 -7.99
C ASP A 51 -15.59 -5.70 -9.32
N ALA A 52 -14.47 -6.41 -9.32
CA ALA A 52 -13.75 -6.80 -10.52
C ALA A 52 -14.65 -7.63 -11.45
N ALA A 53 -15.41 -8.57 -10.92
CA ALA A 53 -16.30 -9.41 -11.71
C ALA A 53 -17.52 -8.66 -12.26
N ASP A 54 -18.09 -7.72 -11.50
CA ASP A 54 -19.19 -6.87 -11.95
C ASP A 54 -18.74 -5.92 -13.08
N ILE A 55 -17.54 -5.34 -12.95
CA ILE A 55 -16.92 -4.53 -14.00
C ILE A 55 -16.60 -5.39 -15.23
N TYR A 56 -16.03 -6.58 -15.03
CA TYR A 56 -15.71 -7.53 -16.11
C TYR A 56 -16.94 -7.94 -16.90
N LEU A 57 -18.05 -8.24 -16.23
CA LEU A 57 -19.33 -8.54 -16.87
C LEU A 57 -19.89 -7.33 -17.63
N SER A 58 -19.85 -6.15 -16.99
CA SER A 58 -20.36 -4.90 -17.57
C SER A 58 -19.54 -4.41 -18.77
N ARG A 59 -18.26 -4.76 -18.85
CA ARG A 59 -17.34 -4.45 -19.97
C ARG A 59 -17.34 -5.52 -21.07
N GLY A 60 -18.02 -6.64 -20.87
CA GLY A 60 -18.17 -7.69 -21.89
C GLY A 60 -17.04 -8.74 -21.88
N PHE A 61 -16.51 -9.09 -20.72
CA PHE A 61 -15.45 -10.10 -20.53
C PHE A 61 -14.07 -9.71 -21.09
N ASP A 62 -13.77 -8.41 -21.12
CA ASP A 62 -12.55 -7.87 -21.66
C ASP A 62 -11.32 -8.12 -20.75
N GLU A 63 -10.24 -8.63 -21.34
CA GLU A 63 -9.06 -9.12 -20.60
C GLU A 63 -8.32 -8.02 -19.82
N ASP A 64 -8.44 -6.75 -20.22
CA ASP A 64 -7.85 -5.61 -19.51
C ASP A 64 -8.57 -5.28 -18.19
N TYR A 65 -9.79 -5.83 -17.99
CA TYR A 65 -10.59 -5.65 -16.78
C TYR A 65 -10.59 -6.87 -15.88
N ARG A 66 -9.59 -7.74 -16.04
CA ARG A 66 -9.40 -8.88 -15.15
C ARG A 66 -8.83 -8.49 -13.80
N PHE A 67 -8.26 -7.29 -13.64
CA PHE A 67 -7.74 -6.76 -12.37
C PHE A 67 -6.90 -7.78 -11.59
N GLY A 68 -6.10 -8.59 -12.31
CA GLY A 68 -5.27 -9.66 -11.73
C GLY A 68 -5.96 -11.01 -11.48
N TYR A 69 -7.27 -11.11 -11.67
CA TYR A 69 -8.05 -12.34 -11.49
C TYR A 69 -8.22 -13.15 -12.78
N THR A 70 -8.40 -14.46 -12.65
CA THR A 70 -8.68 -15.33 -13.80
C THR A 70 -10.16 -15.24 -14.21
N HIS A 71 -10.45 -15.53 -15.49
CA HIS A 71 -11.82 -15.59 -16.01
C HIS A 71 -12.73 -16.51 -15.17
N GLU A 72 -12.18 -17.63 -14.70
CA GLU A 72 -12.90 -18.61 -13.88
C GLU A 72 -13.26 -18.04 -12.50
N GLU A 73 -12.36 -17.29 -11.87
CA GLU A 73 -12.61 -16.65 -10.58
C GLU A 73 -13.70 -15.58 -10.67
N LEU A 74 -13.69 -14.78 -11.75
CA LEU A 74 -14.70 -13.76 -12.00
C LEU A 74 -16.06 -14.39 -12.31
N MET A 75 -16.12 -15.46 -13.13
CA MET A 75 -17.38 -16.17 -13.39
C MET A 75 -17.93 -16.89 -12.16
N LYS A 76 -17.05 -17.44 -11.32
CA LYS A 76 -17.41 -18.06 -10.04
C LYS A 76 -17.98 -17.02 -9.07
N ALA A 77 -17.37 -15.83 -9.01
CA ALA A 77 -17.90 -14.71 -8.24
C ALA A 77 -19.29 -14.30 -8.73
N LEU A 78 -19.51 -14.22 -10.05
CA LEU A 78 -20.82 -13.88 -10.61
C LEU A 78 -21.87 -14.99 -10.46
N GLY A 79 -21.50 -16.16 -9.90
CA GLY A 79 -22.38 -17.32 -9.79
C GLY A 79 -22.84 -17.84 -11.15
N LYS A 80 -22.01 -17.68 -12.19
CA LYS A 80 -22.32 -18.07 -13.59
C LYS A 80 -21.84 -19.50 -13.93
N TRP A 81 -21.77 -20.37 -12.93
CA TRP A 81 -21.29 -21.76 -13.06
C TRP A 81 -22.44 -22.75 -13.31
#